data_AF-K5Z6T5-F1
#
_entry.id   AF-K5Z6T5-F1
#
_cell.length_a   1.000
_cell.length_b   1.000
_cell.length_c   1.000
_cell.angle_alpha   90.00
_cell.angle_beta   90.00
_cell.angle_gamma   90.00
#
_symmetry.space_group_name_H-M   'P 1'
#
loop_
_entity.id
_entity.type
_entity.pdbx_description
1 polymer ?
#
loop_
_entity_poly.entity_id
_entity_poly.type
_entity_poly.pdbx_seq_one_letter_code
_entity_poly.pdbx_strand_id
1 'polypeptide(L)'
;MVSECFGARLISKQVCSDSQETKWELALKQQQKEAHSLCHHAIHKLIPMAGAYQQSMLEAVSQASSIYAPDEAEAICHAGNKVLDEISNHISAILYNARKTREANRKANKMEDSHMKAVIYHNSVLPYIETLRFHIDSLNAIIA
;
A
#
# COMPACT_ATOMS: atom_id res chain seq x y z
N MET A 1 -52.88 -38.28 16.22
CA MET A 1 -51.75 -37.86 17.07
C MET A 1 -50.53 -37.62 16.20
N VAL A 2 -50.25 -36.34 15.95
CA VAL A 2 -48.93 -35.66 15.94
C VAL A 2 -47.87 -36.28 15.00
N SER A 3 -47.71 -35.82 13.75
CA SER A 3 -47.02 -34.56 13.34
C SER A 3 -45.60 -34.47 13.88
N GLU A 4 -44.60 -34.49 12.99
CA GLU A 4 -43.23 -33.94 13.09
C GLU A 4 -42.17 -34.87 12.49
N CYS A 5 -42.05 -34.83 11.17
CA CYS A 5 -40.89 -35.36 10.43
C CYS A 5 -40.51 -34.41 9.30
N PHE A 6 -40.37 -33.11 9.61
CA PHE A 6 -39.86 -32.10 8.66
C PHE A 6 -38.93 -31.09 9.38
N GLY A 7 -37.91 -31.58 10.10
CA GLY A 7 -36.96 -30.72 10.82
C GLY A 7 -35.55 -30.60 10.23
N ALA A 8 -35.09 -31.55 9.41
CA ALA A 8 -33.65 -31.71 9.15
C ALA A 8 -33.10 -31.08 7.86
N ARG A 9 -33.93 -30.40 7.04
CA ARG A 9 -33.49 -29.92 5.71
C ARG A 9 -33.16 -28.41 5.62
N LEU A 10 -33.54 -27.59 6.60
CA LEU A 10 -33.18 -26.17 6.62
C LEU A 10 -31.80 -25.86 7.24
N ILE A 11 -31.27 -26.76 8.08
CA ILE A 11 -30.03 -26.52 8.83
C ILE A 11 -28.78 -26.58 7.93
N SER A 12 -28.84 -27.26 6.78
CA SER A 12 -27.64 -27.52 5.94
C SER A 12 -27.18 -26.36 5.06
N LYS A 13 -28.09 -25.47 4.63
CA LYS A 13 -27.73 -24.32 3.77
C LYS A 13 -27.36 -23.09 4.57
N GLN A 14 -28.13 -22.77 5.62
CA GLN A 14 -27.94 -21.57 6.43
C GLN A 14 -26.63 -21.66 7.25
N VAL A 15 -26.37 -22.77 7.93
CA VAL A 15 -25.13 -22.93 8.72
C VAL A 15 -23.88 -22.91 7.84
N CYS A 16 -23.98 -23.39 6.59
CA CYS A 16 -22.89 -23.36 5.62
C CYS A 16 -22.63 -21.93 5.11
N SER A 17 -23.68 -21.16 4.79
CA SER A 17 -23.54 -19.75 4.38
C SER A 17 -22.94 -18.89 5.49
N ASP A 18 -23.40 -19.07 6.73
CA ASP A 18 -22.92 -18.30 7.88
C ASP A 18 -21.43 -18.60 8.16
N SER A 19 -20.99 -19.86 7.95
CA SER A 19 -19.57 -20.24 8.03
C SER A 19 -18.72 -19.66 6.89
N GLN A 20 -19.30 -19.49 5.69
CA GLN A 20 -18.61 -18.86 4.57
C GLN A 20 -18.46 -17.35 4.82
N GLU A 21 -19.54 -16.66 5.19
CA GLU A 21 -19.56 -15.22 5.50
C GLU A 21 -18.55 -14.85 6.58
N THR A 22 -18.50 -15.61 7.66
CA THR A 22 -17.50 -15.41 8.73
C THR A 22 -16.06 -15.56 8.25
N LYS A 23 -15.76 -16.49 7.32
CA LYS A 23 -14.43 -16.60 6.71
C LYS A 23 -14.08 -15.39 5.85
N TRP A 24 -15.01 -14.90 5.03
CA TRP A 24 -14.80 -13.71 4.18
C TRP A 24 -14.51 -12.47 5.03
N GLU A 25 -15.25 -12.29 6.12
CA GLU A 25 -15.03 -11.16 7.04
C GLU A 25 -13.66 -11.20 7.71
N LEU A 26 -13.23 -12.38 8.18
CA LEU A 26 -11.92 -12.54 8.81
C LEU A 26 -10.78 -12.28 7.83
N ALA A 27 -10.86 -12.84 6.61
CA ALA A 27 -9.87 -12.63 5.56
C ALA A 27 -9.79 -11.15 5.18
N LEU A 28 -10.92 -10.48 4.98
CA LEU A 28 -10.97 -9.06 4.64
C LEU A 28 -10.38 -8.18 5.75
N LYS A 29 -10.71 -8.45 7.02
CA LYS A 29 -10.14 -7.73 8.17
C LYS A 29 -8.62 -7.89 8.23
N GLN A 30 -8.09 -9.07 7.92
CA GLN A 30 -6.66 -9.32 7.88
C GLN A 30 -5.99 -8.49 6.77
N GLN A 31 -6.54 -8.52 5.55
CA GLN A 31 -6.04 -7.71 4.43
C GLN A 31 -6.07 -6.21 4.75
N GLN A 32 -7.13 -5.73 5.40
CA GLN A 32 -7.23 -4.32 5.83
C GLN A 32 -6.14 -3.93 6.84
N LYS A 33 -5.82 -4.81 7.81
CA LYS A 33 -4.74 -4.58 8.78
C LYS A 33 -3.37 -4.57 8.11
N GLU A 34 -3.13 -5.47 7.18
CA GLU A 34 -1.88 -5.52 6.39
C GLU A 34 -1.71 -4.25 5.55
N ALA A 35 -2.76 -3.83 4.84
CA ALA A 35 -2.77 -2.58 4.08
C ALA A 35 -2.47 -1.36 4.97
N HIS A 36 -3.07 -1.33 6.17
CA HIS A 36 -2.82 -0.26 7.14
C HIS A 36 -1.36 -0.26 7.64
N SER A 37 -0.84 -1.44 8.00
CA SER A 37 0.54 -1.61 8.45
C SER A 37 1.53 -1.17 7.37
N LEU A 38 1.29 -1.54 6.11
CA LEU A 38 2.10 -1.13 4.97
C LEU A 38 2.11 0.39 4.79
N CYS A 39 0.94 1.03 4.80
CA CYS A 39 0.83 2.49 4.69
C CYS A 39 1.56 3.18 5.85
N HIS A 40 1.39 2.67 7.07
CA HIS A 40 2.02 3.25 8.26
C HIS A 40 3.54 3.13 8.20
N HIS A 41 4.06 1.96 7.82
CA HIS A 41 5.48 1.74 7.60
C HIS A 41 6.05 2.70 6.55
N ALA A 42 5.39 2.80 5.39
CA ALA A 42 5.85 3.64 4.31
C ALA A 42 5.92 5.13 4.72
N ILE A 43 4.88 5.64 5.36
CA ILE A 43 4.79 7.06 5.73
C ILE A 43 5.73 7.42 6.87
N HIS A 44 5.83 6.58 7.91
CA HIS A 44 6.54 6.95 9.14
C HIS A 44 7.96 6.42 9.23
N LYS A 45 8.36 5.47 8.39
CA LYS A 45 9.71 4.91 8.38
C LYS A 45 10.41 5.14 7.06
N LEU A 46 9.80 4.68 5.96
CA LEU A 46 10.45 4.69 4.65
C LEU A 46 10.65 6.11 4.09
N ILE A 47 9.59 6.93 4.07
CA ILE A 47 9.68 8.30 3.53
C ILE A 47 10.70 9.15 4.30
N PRO A 48 10.72 9.16 5.66
CA PRO A 48 11.76 9.88 6.39
C PRO A 48 13.19 9.40 6.08
N MET A 49 13.38 8.08 5.93
CA MET A 49 14.67 7.51 5.55
C MET A 49 15.11 7.96 4.16
N ALA A 50 14.20 7.93 3.18
CA ALA A 50 14.45 8.42 1.83
C ALA A 50 14.75 9.93 1.83
N GLY A 51 14.05 10.73 2.63
CA GLY A 51 14.32 12.16 2.77
C GLY A 51 15.71 12.45 3.33
N ALA A 52 16.18 11.66 4.30
CA ALA A 52 17.55 11.77 4.81
C ALA A 52 18.59 11.43 3.73
N TYR A 53 18.35 10.37 2.95
CA TYR A 53 19.21 10.00 1.82
C TYR A 53 19.26 11.08 0.73
N GLN A 54 18.10 11.65 0.37
CA GLN A 54 18.02 12.79 -0.57
C GLN A 54 18.83 13.99 -0.09
N GLN A 55 18.77 14.30 1.22
CA GLN A 55 19.56 15.39 1.79
C GLN A 55 21.06 15.15 1.64
N SER A 56 21.54 13.94 1.95
CA SER A 56 22.96 13.58 1.77
C SER A 56 23.40 13.62 0.30
N MET A 57 22.53 13.20 -0.63
CA MET A 57 22.82 13.30 -2.06
C MET A 57 22.87 14.75 -2.56
N LEU A 58 21.93 15.59 -2.11
CA LEU A 58 21.92 17.02 -2.45
C LEU A 58 23.19 17.72 -1.96
N GLU A 59 23.66 17.38 -0.77
CA GLU A 59 24.93 17.89 -0.24
C GLU A 59 26.11 17.47 -1.12
N ALA A 60 26.20 16.19 -1.51
CA ALA A 60 27.25 15.69 -2.39
C ALA A 60 27.23 16.39 -3.77
N VAL A 61 26.04 16.54 -4.37
CA VAL A 61 25.86 17.26 -5.64
C VAL A 61 26.27 18.72 -5.50
N SER A 62 25.89 19.40 -4.41
CA SER A 62 26.24 20.81 -4.19
C SER A 62 27.74 21.04 -4.02
N GLN A 63 28.46 20.06 -3.46
CA GLN A 63 29.90 20.13 -3.22
C GLN A 63 30.72 19.71 -4.45
N ALA A 64 30.12 19.02 -5.42
CA ALA A 64 30.85 18.45 -6.55
C ALA A 64 31.69 19.48 -7.33
N SER A 65 31.14 20.67 -7.57
CA SER A 65 31.84 21.76 -8.28
C SER A 65 33.05 22.33 -7.52
N SER A 66 33.14 22.10 -6.21
CA SER A 66 34.28 22.53 -5.39
C SER A 66 35.41 21.50 -5.31
N ILE A 67 35.14 20.24 -5.72
CA ILE A 67 36.05 19.11 -5.57
C ILE A 67 36.56 18.62 -6.93
N TYR A 68 35.70 18.60 -7.94
CA TYR A 68 35.97 17.98 -9.24
C TYR A 68 36.19 19.00 -10.35
N ALA A 69 36.78 18.55 -11.47
CA ALA A 69 36.85 19.36 -12.68
C ALA A 69 35.44 19.68 -13.22
N PRO A 70 35.25 20.77 -14.00
CA PRO A 70 33.92 21.21 -14.41
C PRO A 70 33.07 20.14 -15.12
N ASP A 71 33.69 19.36 -16.00
CA ASP A 71 33.07 18.27 -16.76
C ASP A 71 32.67 17.08 -15.86
N GLU A 72 33.54 16.70 -14.94
CA GLU A 72 33.25 15.66 -13.93
C GLU A 72 32.14 16.09 -12.97
N ALA A 73 32.18 17.34 -12.50
CA ALA A 73 31.18 17.90 -11.61
C ALA A 73 29.80 17.96 -12.28
N GLU A 74 29.73 18.34 -13.56
CA GLU A 74 28.50 18.34 -14.34
C GLU A 74 27.92 16.92 -14.47
N ALA A 75 28.76 15.92 -14.77
CA ALA A 75 28.33 14.53 -14.85
C ALA A 75 27.77 14.00 -13.51
N ILE A 76 28.43 14.33 -12.39
CA ILE A 76 27.98 13.98 -11.03
C ILE A 76 26.63 14.65 -10.73
N CYS A 77 26.49 15.94 -11.03
CA CYS A 77 25.26 16.69 -10.80
C CYS A 77 24.11 16.09 -11.62
N HIS A 78 24.34 15.79 -12.89
CA HIS A 78 23.33 15.19 -13.76
C HIS A 78 22.87 13.82 -13.25
N ALA A 79 23.82 12.93 -12.90
CA ALA A 79 23.49 11.62 -12.35
C ALA A 79 22.76 11.71 -11.00
N GLY A 80 23.24 12.58 -10.11
CA GLY A 80 22.64 12.80 -8.79
C GLY A 80 21.21 13.35 -8.89
N ASN A 81 20.98 14.36 -9.73
CA ASN A 81 19.67 14.95 -9.96
C ASN A 81 18.66 13.92 -10.48
N LYS A 82 19.08 13.03 -11.38
CA LYS A 82 18.21 11.96 -11.89
C LYS A 82 17.72 11.04 -10.77
N VAL A 83 18.61 10.61 -9.88
CA VAL A 83 18.24 9.75 -8.74
C VAL A 83 17.35 10.51 -7.75
N LEU A 84 17.63 11.80 -7.50
CA LEU A 84 16.80 12.65 -6.64
C LEU A 84 15.37 12.79 -7.18
N ASP A 85 15.21 12.93 -8.49
CA ASP A 85 13.91 12.97 -9.17
C ASP A 85 13.18 11.62 -9.05
N GLU A 86 13.88 10.50 -9.26
CA GLU A 86 13.33 9.15 -9.09
C GLU A 86 12.81 8.95 -7.66
N ILE A 87 13.59 9.29 -6.64
CA ILE A 87 13.16 9.20 -5.24
C ILE A 87 11.93 10.08 -4.99
N SER A 88 11.94 11.34 -5.47
CA SER A 88 10.83 12.28 -5.30
C SER A 88 9.54 11.76 -5.93
N ASN A 89 9.64 11.12 -7.11
CA ASN A 89 8.52 10.49 -7.78
C ASN A 89 7.97 9.30 -6.98
N HIS A 90 8.84 8.43 -6.46
CA HIS A 90 8.43 7.30 -5.63
C HIS A 90 7.76 7.75 -4.33
N ILE A 91 8.33 8.73 -3.60
CA ILE A 91 7.73 9.31 -2.39
C ILE A 91 6.33 9.87 -2.69
N SER A 92 6.20 10.65 -3.77
CA SER A 92 4.93 11.25 -4.17
C SER A 92 3.88 10.18 -4.49
N ALA A 93 4.27 9.13 -5.21
CA ALA A 93 3.38 8.03 -5.55
C ALA A 93 2.98 7.20 -4.32
N ILE A 94 3.89 6.97 -3.36
CA ILE A 94 3.58 6.32 -2.08
C ILE A 94 2.53 7.12 -1.31
N LEU A 95 2.72 8.43 -1.16
CA LEU A 95 1.78 9.31 -0.46
C LEU A 95 0.40 9.32 -1.13
N TYR A 96 0.37 9.37 -2.46
CA TYR A 96 -0.87 9.31 -3.23
C TYR A 96 -1.61 7.98 -3.01
N ASN A 97 -0.94 6.85 -3.22
CA ASN A 97 -1.55 5.53 -3.13
C ASN A 97 -1.95 5.17 -1.70
N ALA A 98 -1.20 5.58 -0.69
CA ALA A 98 -1.59 5.42 0.71
C ALA A 98 -2.87 6.20 1.04
N ARG A 99 -2.99 7.44 0.54
CA ARG A 99 -4.21 8.25 0.68
C ARG A 99 -5.39 7.57 -0.02
N LYS A 100 -5.22 7.13 -1.27
CA LYS A 100 -6.27 6.47 -2.05
C LYS A 100 -6.72 5.15 -1.45
N THR A 101 -5.79 4.35 -0.93
CA THR A 101 -6.08 3.13 -0.17
C THR A 101 -6.96 3.43 1.04
N ARG A 102 -6.66 4.49 1.80
CA ARG A 102 -7.47 4.90 2.96
C ARG A 102 -8.87 5.38 2.55
N GLU A 103 -8.97 6.19 1.49
CA GLU A 103 -10.25 6.67 0.94
C GLU A 103 -11.13 5.50 0.47
N ALA A 104 -10.57 4.58 -0.31
CA ALA A 104 -11.27 3.41 -0.82
C ALA A 104 -11.71 2.46 0.31
N ASN A 105 -10.83 2.22 1.31
CA ASN A 105 -11.20 1.46 2.51
C ASN A 105 -12.35 2.09 3.29
N ARG A 106 -12.37 3.41 3.43
CA ARG A 106 -13.47 4.11 4.11
C ARG A 106 -14.79 3.93 3.36
N LYS A 107 -14.77 3.89 2.02
CA LYS A 107 -15.96 3.60 1.21
C LYS A 107 -16.41 2.15 1.37
N ALA A 108 -15.49 1.20 1.25
CA ALA A 108 -15.78 -0.23 1.47
C ALA A 108 -16.38 -0.47 2.86
N ASN A 109 -15.88 0.20 3.90
CA ASN A 109 -16.36 0.01 5.27
C ASN A 109 -17.81 0.45 5.52
N LYS A 110 -18.38 1.29 4.66
CA LYS A 110 -19.81 1.70 4.75
C LYS A 110 -20.78 0.64 4.23
N MET A 111 -20.29 -0.39 3.56
CA MET A 111 -21.13 -1.47 3.04
C MET A 111 -21.53 -2.42 4.18
N GLU A 112 -22.82 -2.75 4.23
CA GLU A 112 -23.42 -3.68 5.19
C GLU A 112 -23.16 -5.14 4.79
N ASP A 113 -23.34 -5.47 3.51
CA ASP A 113 -23.13 -6.81 2.97
C ASP A 113 -21.63 -7.17 2.91
N SER A 114 -21.26 -8.27 3.58
CA SER A 114 -19.87 -8.74 3.72
C SER A 114 -19.28 -9.20 2.39
N HIS A 115 -20.08 -9.77 1.49
CA HIS A 115 -19.64 -10.21 0.18
C HIS A 115 -19.35 -9.02 -0.74
N MET A 116 -20.27 -8.05 -0.83
CA MET A 116 -20.04 -6.80 -1.57
C MET A 116 -18.84 -6.03 -1.02
N LYS A 117 -18.62 -6.07 0.29
CA LYS A 117 -17.44 -5.47 0.92
C LYS A 117 -16.15 -6.08 0.39
N ALA A 118 -16.08 -7.41 0.32
CA ALA A 118 -14.93 -8.13 -0.22
C ALA A 118 -14.70 -7.82 -1.71
N VAL A 119 -15.77 -7.78 -2.51
CA VAL A 119 -15.71 -7.44 -3.95
C VAL A 119 -15.17 -6.01 -4.15
N ILE A 120 -15.70 -5.03 -3.41
CA ILE A 120 -15.22 -3.64 -3.51
C ILE A 120 -13.77 -3.53 -3.03
N TYR A 121 -13.39 -4.24 -1.98
CA TYR A 121 -12.01 -4.24 -1.52
C TYR A 121 -11.06 -4.74 -2.63
N HIS A 122 -11.39 -5.88 -3.25
CA HIS A 122 -10.61 -6.42 -4.35
C HIS A 122 -10.53 -5.47 -5.55
N ASN A 123 -11.66 -4.89 -5.96
CA ASN A 123 -11.72 -4.09 -7.19
C ASN A 123 -11.24 -2.64 -7.01
N SER A 124 -11.29 -2.09 -5.80
CA SER A 124 -11.07 -0.65 -5.56
C SER A 124 -9.99 -0.34 -4.53
N VAL A 125 -9.62 -1.27 -3.64
CA VAL A 125 -8.58 -1.04 -2.63
C VAL A 125 -7.28 -1.72 -3.05
N LEU A 126 -7.34 -2.99 -3.45
CA LEU A 126 -6.16 -3.79 -3.79
C LEU A 126 -5.27 -3.16 -4.88
N PRO A 127 -5.79 -2.57 -5.97
CA PRO A 127 -4.94 -1.96 -7.00
C PRO A 127 -4.03 -0.84 -6.47
N TYR A 128 -4.53 -0.03 -5.51
CA TYR A 128 -3.72 1.00 -4.87
C TYR A 128 -2.66 0.42 -3.94
N ILE A 129 -2.95 -0.71 -3.28
CA ILE A 129 -1.99 -1.41 -2.43
C ILE A 129 -0.88 -2.02 -3.28
N GLU A 130 -1.21 -2.65 -4.41
CA GLU A 130 -0.22 -3.23 -5.33
C GLU A 130 0.71 -2.15 -5.90
N THR A 131 0.14 -1.04 -6.35
CA THR A 131 0.91 0.12 -6.80
C THR A 131 1.78 0.69 -5.67
N LEU A 132 1.24 0.79 -4.46
CA LEU A 132 1.99 1.21 -3.27
C LEU A 132 3.19 0.28 -2.99
N ARG A 133 3.01 -1.04 -3.07
CA ARG A 133 4.10 -2.02 -2.88
C ARG A 133 5.20 -1.84 -3.92
N PHE A 134 4.83 -1.69 -5.19
CA PHE A 134 5.80 -1.44 -6.26
C PHE A 134 6.69 -0.21 -5.95
N HIS A 135 6.09 0.91 -5.54
CA HIS A 135 6.88 2.11 -5.23
C HIS A 135 7.68 1.97 -3.93
N ILE A 136 7.17 1.24 -2.93
CA ILE A 136 7.93 0.93 -1.70
C ILE A 136 9.17 0.11 -2.02
N ASP A 137 9.01 -0.97 -2.79
CA ASP A 137 10.11 -1.88 -3.13
C ASP A 137 11.15 -1.18 -4.03
N SER A 138 10.69 -0.38 -4.99
CA SER A 138 11.57 0.42 -5.85
C SER A 138 12.32 1.50 -5.06
N LEU A 139 11.64 2.19 -4.14
CA LEU A 139 12.29 3.19 -3.29
C LEU A 139 13.33 2.54 -2.38
N ASN A 140 13.00 1.39 -1.78
CA ASN A 140 13.95 0.62 -0.99
C ASN A 140 15.18 0.23 -1.81
N ALA A 141 15.03 -0.20 -3.06
CA ALA A 141 16.17 -0.57 -3.91
C ALA A 141 17.10 0.60 -4.24
N ILE A 142 16.61 1.85 -4.14
CA ILE A 142 17.43 3.06 -4.35
C ILE A 142 18.17 3.45 -3.07
N ILE A 143 17.52 3.33 -1.90
CA ILE A 143 18.04 3.87 -0.64
C ILE A 143 18.75 2.85 0.26
N ALA A 144 18.57 1.54 0.01
CA ALA A 144 19.14 0.44 0.80
C ALA A 144 20.48 -0.04 0.24
#